data_AF-A0A117M1K3-F1
#
_entry.id   AF-A0A117M1K3-F1
#
_cell.length_a   1.000
_cell.length_b   1.000
_cell.length_c   1.000
_cell.angle_alpha   90.00
_cell.angle_beta   90.00
_cell.angle_gamma   90.00
#
_symmetry.space_group_name_H-M   'P 1'
#
loop_
_entity.id
_entity.type
_entity.pdbx_description
1 polymer ?
#
loop_
_entity_poly.entity_id
_entity_poly.type
_entity_poly.pdbx_seq_one_letter_code
_entity_poly.pdbx_strand_id
1 'polypeptide(L)'
;MKKLTSHDFLGSFVAKSDFLDLQILATITYSSQFEFPLLEKEIFKRLVDTSVLKYLFEDEMRNVTDAKTSPSYDQFQLELWRLVELGILFEHNSYFCFVEKKNETDAVKFLAKKWVQRRREMSASSYLIRTSSDKLIRAALKINWIEAIGITGSVAVRSAKKDDDLDLLIVTKSGTLWIVRLIALLIAVFNGNKRVSFFRVSKKPSVVDGWCLNLWMESNSLLLPMEKQTIFDAFEAIQIDWIYDAANIQERFLRNNVWINDFLVNQPKLVAADSFRETNQLKNYFGWLNRVIYKISSGYLHRKNKIPYKNMKLNQAFLHDGVSHLEYINEWKRLFNQALLELSKSC
;
A
#
# COMPACT_ATOMS: atom_id res chain seq x y z
N MET A 1 -1.10 36.52 31.21
CA MET A 1 -0.91 35.92 29.88
C MET A 1 -0.65 34.42 30.05
N LYS A 2 -1.59 33.55 29.67
CA LYS A 2 -1.35 32.09 29.65
C LYS A 2 -0.34 31.82 28.52
N LYS A 3 0.80 31.18 28.83
CA LYS A 3 1.70 30.63 27.80
C LYS A 3 0.88 29.61 26.99
N LEU A 4 0.68 29.87 25.70
CA LEU A 4 0.17 28.82 24.80
C LEU A 4 1.14 27.64 24.87
N THR A 5 0.61 26.44 25.05
CA THR A 5 1.42 25.23 24.92
C THR A 5 1.81 25.03 23.45
N SER A 6 2.84 24.25 23.15
CA SER A 6 3.25 23.96 21.77
C SER A 6 2.11 23.35 20.93
N HIS A 7 1.23 22.59 21.57
CA HIS A 7 0.02 22.03 20.94
C HIS A 7 -1.01 23.10 20.58
N ASP A 8 -1.29 24.06 21.48
CA ASP A 8 -2.24 25.15 21.21
C ASP A 8 -1.77 26.04 20.04
N PHE A 9 -0.45 26.23 19.92
CA PHE A 9 0.14 26.97 18.80
C PHE A 9 0.00 26.23 17.47
N LEU A 10 0.36 24.94 17.43
CA LEU A 10 0.27 24.15 16.20
C LEU A 10 -1.17 24.08 15.70
N GLY A 11 -2.14 23.89 16.59
CA GLY A 11 -3.56 23.86 16.22
C GLY A 11 -4.09 25.18 15.66
N SER A 12 -3.62 26.32 16.20
CA SER A 12 -3.95 27.65 15.68
C SER A 12 -3.30 27.92 14.31
N PHE A 13 -2.07 27.43 14.09
CA PHE A 13 -1.37 27.54 12.82
C PHE A 13 -2.04 26.70 11.73
N VAL A 14 -2.31 25.42 12.02
CA VAL A 14 -2.96 24.49 11.08
C VAL A 14 -4.32 24.99 10.62
N ALA A 15 -5.08 25.65 11.50
CA ALA A 15 -6.36 26.27 11.14
C ALA A 15 -6.24 27.41 10.10
N LYS A 16 -5.05 27.96 9.90
CA LYS A 16 -4.74 29.03 8.95
C LYS A 16 -3.90 28.56 7.75
N SER A 17 -3.34 27.35 7.80
CA SER A 17 -2.55 26.79 6.70
C SER A 17 -3.43 26.50 5.49
N ASP A 18 -2.85 26.61 4.29
CA ASP A 18 -3.54 26.18 3.07
C ASP A 18 -3.82 24.67 3.19
N PHE A 19 -5.01 24.26 2.79
CA PHE A 19 -5.40 22.85 2.76
C PHE A 19 -4.41 22.03 1.94
N LEU A 20 -3.94 22.58 0.82
CA LEU A 20 -3.02 21.89 -0.08
C LEU A 20 -1.63 21.64 0.55
N ASP A 21 -1.17 22.54 1.43
CA ASP A 21 0.04 22.31 2.24
C ASP A 21 -0.12 21.03 3.07
N LEU A 22 -1.25 20.91 3.77
CA LEU A 22 -1.53 19.77 4.63
C LEU A 22 -1.55 18.47 3.83
N GLN A 23 -2.17 18.47 2.65
CA GLN A 23 -2.22 17.28 1.79
C GLN A 23 -0.82 16.87 1.32
N ILE A 24 -0.04 17.82 0.79
CA ILE A 24 1.30 17.55 0.25
C ILE A 24 2.22 17.05 1.36
N LEU A 25 2.24 17.75 2.51
CA LEU A 25 3.07 17.36 3.64
C LEU A 25 2.65 16.01 4.21
N ALA A 26 1.35 15.73 4.34
CA ALA A 26 0.85 14.43 4.80
C ALA A 26 1.32 13.29 3.88
N THR A 27 1.15 13.45 2.57
CA THR A 27 1.56 12.44 1.58
C THR A 27 3.07 12.21 1.56
N ILE A 28 3.88 13.28 1.59
CA ILE A 28 5.34 13.15 1.53
C ILE A 28 5.90 12.60 2.84
N THR A 29 5.41 13.05 3.98
CA THR A 29 5.87 12.56 5.29
C THR A 29 5.52 11.08 5.50
N TYR A 30 4.38 10.63 4.98
CA TYR A 30 4.05 9.20 4.96
C TYR A 30 5.12 8.37 4.26
N SER A 31 5.63 8.83 3.11
CA SER A 31 6.67 8.09 2.38
C SER A 31 8.07 8.28 2.98
N SER A 32 8.30 9.42 3.63
CA SER A 32 9.59 9.76 4.25
C SER A 32 9.94 8.86 5.44
N GLN A 33 8.95 8.28 6.13
CA GLN A 33 9.18 7.27 7.18
C GLN A 33 9.93 6.03 6.66
N PHE A 34 9.86 5.77 5.36
CA PHE A 34 10.52 4.65 4.68
C PHE A 34 11.81 5.06 3.95
N GLU A 35 12.29 6.29 4.17
CA GLU A 35 13.39 6.90 3.39
C GLU A 35 13.11 6.85 1.87
N PHE A 36 11.84 7.00 1.49
CA PHE A 36 11.37 6.77 0.13
C PHE A 36 10.90 8.08 -0.51
N PRO A 37 11.78 8.78 -1.24
CA PRO A 37 11.43 10.03 -1.88
C PRO A 37 10.53 9.77 -3.10
N LEU A 38 9.59 10.67 -3.35
CA LEU A 38 8.52 10.50 -4.32
C LEU A 38 8.73 11.35 -5.57
N LEU A 39 8.28 10.85 -6.72
CA LEU A 39 8.12 11.69 -7.91
C LEU A 39 6.88 12.59 -7.77
N GLU A 40 6.89 13.74 -8.46
CA GLU A 40 5.76 14.70 -8.52
C GLU A 40 4.41 14.00 -8.80
N LYS A 41 4.36 13.17 -9.85
CA LYS A 41 3.16 12.39 -10.20
C LYS A 41 2.72 11.39 -9.13
N GLU A 42 3.66 10.85 -8.36
CA GLU A 42 3.34 9.92 -7.27
C GLU A 42 2.71 10.67 -6.10
N ILE A 43 3.21 11.87 -5.77
CA ILE A 43 2.61 12.74 -4.76
C ILE A 43 1.20 13.13 -5.19
N PHE A 44 1.04 13.63 -6.42
CA PHE A 44 -0.27 14.04 -6.92
C PHE A 44 -1.30 12.90 -6.86
N LYS A 45 -0.95 11.69 -7.32
CA LYS A 45 -1.84 10.53 -7.25
C LYS A 45 -2.19 10.12 -5.80
N ARG A 46 -1.34 10.46 -4.83
CA ARG A 46 -1.39 9.99 -3.44
C ARG A 46 -1.78 11.09 -2.45
N LEU A 47 -2.29 12.23 -2.90
CA LEU A 47 -2.71 13.33 -2.02
C LEU A 47 -3.74 12.83 -1.01
N VAL A 48 -3.40 12.96 0.27
CA VAL A 48 -4.23 12.56 1.40
C VAL A 48 -5.35 13.59 1.59
N ASP A 49 -6.56 13.12 1.82
CA ASP A 49 -7.69 13.95 2.18
C ASP A 49 -7.54 14.51 3.59
N THR A 50 -7.72 15.82 3.79
CA THR A 50 -7.51 16.41 5.12
C THR A 50 -8.60 16.05 6.13
N SER A 51 -9.78 15.59 5.68
CA SER A 51 -10.79 15.04 6.58
C SER A 51 -10.24 13.86 7.38
N VAL A 52 -9.37 13.04 6.77
CA VAL A 52 -8.68 11.94 7.47
C VAL A 52 -7.61 12.47 8.41
N LEU A 53 -6.96 13.58 8.08
CA LEU A 53 -5.99 14.19 8.98
C LEU A 53 -6.64 14.63 10.29
N LYS A 54 -7.91 15.05 10.30
CA LYS A 54 -8.62 15.35 11.55
C LYS A 54 -8.70 14.17 12.50
N TYR A 55 -9.02 12.98 11.97
CA TYR A 55 -9.14 11.76 12.77
C TYR A 55 -7.77 11.20 13.17
N LEU A 56 -6.75 11.40 12.34
CA LEU A 56 -5.39 10.94 12.65
C LEU A 56 -4.66 11.90 13.60
N PHE A 57 -5.01 13.18 13.62
CA PHE A 57 -4.28 14.24 14.33
C PHE A 57 -5.24 15.11 15.18
N GLU A 58 -6.16 14.45 15.90
CA GLU A 58 -7.29 15.07 16.62
C GLU A 58 -6.94 16.24 17.55
N ASP A 59 -5.71 16.32 18.10
CA ASP A 59 -5.32 17.40 18.98
C ASP A 59 -4.82 18.64 18.20
N GLU A 60 -4.22 18.44 17.03
CA GLU A 60 -3.64 19.49 16.20
C GLU A 60 -4.59 20.02 15.11
N MET A 61 -5.68 19.31 14.79
CA MET A 61 -6.53 19.62 13.62
C MET A 61 -8.00 19.98 13.92
N ARG A 62 -8.36 20.23 15.20
CA ARG A 62 -9.77 20.44 15.64
C ARG A 62 -10.55 21.53 14.90
N ASN A 63 -9.87 22.51 14.30
CA ASN A 63 -10.48 23.69 13.68
C ASN A 63 -10.38 23.71 12.14
N VAL A 64 -9.82 22.68 11.50
CA VAL A 64 -9.73 22.63 10.03
C VAL A 64 -11.13 22.42 9.46
N THR A 65 -11.54 23.20 8.45
CA THR A 65 -12.83 23.02 7.77
C THR A 65 -12.78 21.82 6.82
N ASP A 66 -13.85 21.02 6.75
CA ASP A 66 -13.94 19.93 5.76
C ASP A 66 -13.96 20.49 4.34
N ALA A 67 -12.95 20.17 3.55
CA ALA A 67 -12.98 20.43 2.11
C ALA A 67 -12.47 19.19 1.37
N LYS A 68 -13.36 18.38 0.78
CA LYS A 68 -12.95 17.36 -0.18
C LYS A 68 -12.64 18.03 -1.53
N THR A 69 -11.56 18.81 -1.60
CA THR A 69 -11.15 19.51 -2.82
C THR A 69 -9.92 18.86 -3.43
N SER A 70 -10.10 18.19 -4.56
CA SER A 70 -9.01 17.74 -5.42
C SER A 70 -8.41 18.97 -6.12
N PRO A 71 -7.13 19.33 -5.89
CA PRO A 71 -6.50 20.44 -6.59
C PRO A 71 -6.31 20.11 -8.07
N SER A 72 -6.28 21.12 -8.94
CA SER A 72 -5.74 20.94 -10.28
C SER A 72 -4.24 20.60 -10.21
N TYR A 73 -3.70 19.99 -11.27
CA TYR A 73 -2.27 19.66 -11.33
C TYR A 73 -1.39 20.91 -11.20
N ASP A 74 -1.79 22.02 -11.83
CA ASP A 74 -1.03 23.28 -11.81
C ASP A 74 -1.01 23.91 -10.41
N GLN A 75 -2.14 23.91 -9.71
CA GLN A 75 -2.20 24.37 -8.31
C GLN A 75 -1.32 23.51 -7.40
N PHE A 76 -1.42 22.19 -7.53
CA PHE A 76 -0.56 21.25 -6.82
C PHE A 76 0.93 21.51 -7.08
N GLN A 77 1.31 21.70 -8.34
CA GLN A 77 2.70 21.89 -8.72
C GLN A 77 3.26 23.21 -8.16
N LEU A 78 2.50 24.31 -8.28
CA LEU A 78 2.88 25.60 -7.71
C LEU A 78 3.13 25.49 -6.20
N GLU A 79 2.22 24.82 -5.50
CA GLU A 79 2.29 24.68 -4.04
C GLU A 79 3.46 23.76 -3.61
N LEU A 80 3.67 22.65 -4.32
CA LEU A 80 4.81 21.76 -4.07
C LEU A 80 6.14 22.52 -4.18
N TRP A 81 6.31 23.35 -5.22
CA TRP A 81 7.52 24.13 -5.41
C TRP A 81 7.66 25.25 -4.39
N ARG A 82 6.56 25.91 -3.98
CA ARG A 82 6.60 26.88 -2.86
C ARG A 82 7.15 26.23 -1.58
N LEU A 83 6.70 25.03 -1.24
CA LEU A 83 7.21 24.29 -0.07
C LEU A 83 8.69 23.91 -0.19
N VAL A 84 9.20 23.70 -1.41
CA VAL A 84 10.64 23.50 -1.68
C VAL A 84 11.42 24.82 -1.52
N GLU A 85 10.89 25.93 -2.03
CA GLU A 85 11.50 27.27 -1.91
C GLU A 85 11.59 27.74 -0.45
N LEU A 86 10.57 27.43 0.36
CA LEU A 86 10.58 27.65 1.82
C LEU A 86 11.56 26.72 2.56
N GLY A 87 12.20 25.78 1.85
CA GLY A 87 13.16 24.83 2.40
C GLY A 87 12.54 23.80 3.34
N ILE A 88 11.23 23.57 3.26
CA ILE A 88 10.51 22.56 4.06
C ILE A 88 10.67 21.20 3.39
N LEU A 89 10.47 21.17 2.07
CA LEU A 89 10.70 20.00 1.23
C LEU A 89 12.04 20.10 0.51
N PHE A 90 12.61 18.94 0.20
CA PHE A 90 13.86 18.85 -0.55
C PHE A 90 13.61 18.14 -1.87
N GLU A 91 14.06 18.76 -2.95
CA GLU A 91 14.06 18.19 -4.29
C GLU A 91 15.48 17.74 -4.67
N HIS A 92 15.58 16.56 -5.28
CA HIS A 92 16.78 16.12 -5.96
C HIS A 92 16.48 15.15 -7.10
N ASN A 93 16.89 15.50 -8.33
CA ASN A 93 16.68 14.69 -9.54
C ASN A 93 15.21 14.28 -9.78
N SER A 94 14.30 15.24 -9.61
CA SER A 94 12.84 15.13 -9.71
C SER A 94 12.16 14.31 -8.61
N TYR A 95 12.88 13.99 -7.54
CA TYR A 95 12.33 13.34 -6.36
C TYR A 95 12.22 14.33 -5.21
N PHE A 96 11.12 14.24 -4.47
CA PHE A 96 10.78 15.11 -3.36
C PHE A 96 10.70 14.30 -2.07
N CYS A 97 11.24 14.83 -0.99
CA CYS A 97 11.09 14.26 0.34
C CYS A 97 11.05 15.33 1.44
N PHE A 98 10.54 14.89 2.59
CA PHE A 98 10.72 15.60 3.85
C PHE A 98 11.84 14.91 4.63
N VAL A 99 12.80 15.68 5.10
CA VAL A 99 13.88 15.17 5.95
C VAL A 99 13.93 16.06 7.18
N GLU A 100 13.68 15.44 8.33
CA GLU A 100 13.71 16.10 9.62
C GLU A 100 15.03 16.87 9.85
N LYS A 101 14.92 18.18 10.09
CA LYS A 101 16.06 19.05 10.39
C LYS A 101 16.58 18.83 11.82
N LYS A 102 17.23 17.69 12.05
CA LYS A 102 18.08 17.48 13.24
C LYS A 102 19.48 18.08 13.09
N ASN A 103 19.90 18.37 11.86
CA ASN A 103 21.25 18.80 11.48
C ASN A 103 21.20 20.07 10.61
N GLU A 104 22.38 20.68 10.37
CA GLU A 104 22.56 21.79 9.43
C GLU A 104 21.98 21.48 8.03
N THR A 105 21.53 22.50 7.31
CA THR A 105 20.85 22.39 6.01
C THR A 105 21.61 21.53 4.99
N ASP A 106 22.95 21.59 4.99
CA ASP A 106 23.78 20.81 4.06
C ASP A 106 23.75 19.31 4.36
N ALA A 107 23.67 18.92 5.63
CA ALA A 107 23.51 17.52 6.02
C ALA A 107 22.15 16.97 5.56
N VAL A 108 21.10 17.79 5.61
CA VAL A 108 19.76 17.43 5.16
C VAL A 108 19.73 17.22 3.64
N LYS A 109 20.32 18.14 2.87
CA LYS A 109 20.48 17.99 1.42
C LYS A 109 21.30 16.75 1.06
N PHE A 110 22.35 16.45 1.82
CA PHE A 110 23.15 15.24 1.64
C PHE A 110 22.33 13.96 1.85
N LEU A 111 21.50 13.91 2.92
CA LEU A 111 20.61 12.78 3.17
C LEU A 111 19.57 12.60 2.06
N ALA A 112 18.94 13.67 1.59
CA ALA A 112 17.99 13.63 0.49
C ALA A 112 18.63 13.02 -0.79
N LYS A 113 19.87 13.43 -1.12
CA LYS A 113 20.64 12.83 -2.23
C LYS A 113 20.86 11.33 -2.04
N LYS A 114 21.24 10.91 -0.82
CA LYS A 114 21.44 9.49 -0.48
C LYS A 114 20.14 8.67 -0.61
N TRP A 115 19.01 9.22 -0.18
CA TRP A 115 17.70 8.58 -0.32
C TRP A 115 17.33 8.39 -1.80
N VAL A 116 17.60 9.37 -2.66
CA VAL A 116 17.38 9.25 -4.12
C VAL A 116 18.27 8.18 -4.76
N GLN A 117 19.53 8.06 -4.34
CA GLN A 117 20.39 6.97 -4.79
C GLN A 117 19.80 5.60 -4.39
N ARG A 118 19.45 5.44 -3.12
CA ARG A 118 18.83 4.21 -2.60
C ARG A 118 17.52 3.88 -3.32
N ARG A 119 16.69 4.89 -3.60
CA ARG A 119 15.43 4.77 -4.36
C ARG A 119 15.65 4.16 -5.76
N ARG A 120 16.74 4.54 -6.45
CA ARG A 120 17.11 4.01 -7.76
C ARG A 120 17.61 2.57 -7.66
N GLU A 121 18.46 2.27 -6.68
CA GLU A 121 18.97 0.91 -6.42
C GLU A 121 17.83 -0.08 -6.09
N MET A 122 16.88 0.34 -5.25
CA MET A 122 15.69 -0.45 -4.92
C MET A 122 14.77 -0.61 -6.13
N SER A 123 14.64 0.41 -6.97
CA SER A 123 13.88 0.30 -8.22
C SER A 123 14.50 -0.72 -9.18
N ALA A 124 15.83 -0.75 -9.31
CA ALA A 124 16.52 -1.74 -10.12
C ALA A 124 16.34 -3.15 -9.55
N SER A 125 16.44 -3.30 -8.22
CA SER A 125 16.22 -4.58 -7.53
C SER A 125 14.79 -5.10 -7.73
N SER A 126 13.79 -4.21 -7.59
CA SER A 126 12.37 -4.53 -7.85
C SER A 126 12.14 -5.03 -9.28
N TYR A 127 12.80 -4.41 -10.27
CA TYR A 127 12.74 -4.86 -11.66
C TYR A 127 13.35 -6.26 -11.85
N LEU A 128 14.49 -6.54 -11.21
CA LEU A 128 15.12 -7.87 -11.28
C LEU A 128 14.26 -8.96 -10.62
N ILE A 129 13.66 -8.69 -9.46
CA ILE A 129 12.75 -9.62 -8.76
C ILE A 129 11.50 -9.91 -9.60
N ARG A 130 10.93 -8.87 -10.22
CA ARG A 130 9.79 -9.02 -11.12
C ARG A 130 10.12 -9.86 -12.34
N THR A 131 11.21 -9.54 -13.03
CA THR A 131 11.59 -10.22 -14.29
C THR A 131 12.03 -11.67 -14.05
N SER A 132 12.71 -11.96 -12.93
CA SER A 132 13.07 -13.34 -12.56
C SER A 132 11.84 -14.22 -12.28
N SER A 133 10.71 -13.60 -11.91
CA SER A 133 9.45 -14.28 -11.62
C SER A 133 8.56 -14.55 -12.84
N ASP A 134 8.94 -14.07 -14.04
CA ASP A 134 8.12 -14.16 -15.25
C ASP A 134 7.77 -15.62 -15.63
N LYS A 135 8.73 -16.55 -15.51
CA LYS A 135 8.48 -17.98 -15.77
C LYS A 135 7.39 -18.56 -14.88
N LEU A 136 7.37 -18.16 -13.60
CA LEU A 136 6.37 -18.62 -12.65
C LEU A 136 5.02 -17.95 -12.89
N ILE A 137 4.99 -16.65 -13.23
CA ILE A 137 3.75 -15.94 -13.62
C ILE A 137 3.13 -16.66 -14.83
N ARG A 138 3.91 -16.93 -15.88
CA ARG A 138 3.44 -17.68 -17.05
C ARG A 138 2.94 -19.07 -16.72
N ALA A 139 3.57 -19.77 -15.76
CA ALA A 139 3.09 -21.07 -15.30
C ALA A 139 1.75 -20.96 -14.55
N ALA A 140 1.59 -19.95 -13.70
CA ALA A 140 0.34 -19.68 -12.99
C ALA A 140 -0.80 -19.35 -13.98
N LEU A 141 -0.52 -18.58 -15.03
CA LEU A 141 -1.50 -18.23 -16.07
C LEU A 141 -2.05 -19.42 -16.88
N LYS A 142 -1.44 -20.62 -16.78
CA LYS A 142 -2.02 -21.84 -17.35
C LYS A 142 -3.23 -22.36 -16.56
N ILE A 143 -3.47 -21.82 -15.37
CA ILE A 143 -4.62 -22.16 -14.54
C ILE A 143 -5.81 -21.30 -15.00
N ASN A 144 -6.74 -21.90 -15.75
CA ASN A 144 -7.93 -21.23 -16.34
C ASN A 144 -8.93 -20.64 -15.31
N TRP A 145 -8.66 -20.79 -14.02
CA TRP A 145 -9.43 -20.21 -12.93
C TRP A 145 -8.83 -18.90 -12.40
N ILE A 146 -7.61 -18.52 -12.79
CA ILE A 146 -7.06 -17.20 -12.47
C ILE A 146 -7.66 -16.16 -13.43
N GLU A 147 -8.17 -15.07 -12.87
CA GLU A 147 -8.79 -13.98 -13.61
C GLU A 147 -7.96 -12.70 -13.57
N ALA A 148 -7.16 -12.50 -12.52
CA ALA A 148 -6.18 -11.44 -12.47
C ALA A 148 -5.00 -11.77 -11.55
N ILE A 149 -3.86 -11.12 -11.81
CA ILE A 149 -2.67 -11.15 -10.97
C ILE A 149 -2.18 -9.71 -10.81
N GLY A 150 -2.00 -9.27 -9.57
CA GLY A 150 -1.36 -8.01 -9.20
C GLY A 150 -0.11 -8.26 -8.37
N ILE A 151 0.92 -7.45 -8.58
CA ILE A 151 2.08 -7.36 -7.70
C ILE A 151 1.74 -6.34 -6.61
N THR A 152 2.07 -6.67 -5.35
CA THR A 152 1.86 -5.81 -4.18
C THR A 152 3.16 -5.57 -3.42
N GLY A 153 3.12 -4.84 -2.29
CA GLY A 153 4.27 -4.66 -1.43
C GLY A 153 5.43 -3.91 -2.08
N SER A 154 6.66 -4.18 -1.61
CA SER A 154 7.85 -3.40 -1.97
C SER A 154 8.17 -3.43 -3.46
N VAL A 155 7.93 -4.55 -4.15
CA VAL A 155 8.17 -4.66 -5.60
C VAL A 155 7.20 -3.78 -6.39
N ALA A 156 5.93 -3.71 -5.99
CA ALA A 156 4.91 -2.89 -6.69
C ALA A 156 5.24 -1.40 -6.63
N VAL A 157 5.66 -0.92 -5.46
CA VAL A 157 6.07 0.49 -5.27
C VAL A 157 7.51 0.77 -5.69
N ARG A 158 8.26 -0.25 -6.13
CA ARG A 158 9.67 -0.18 -6.55
C ARG A 158 10.63 0.19 -5.40
N SER A 159 10.33 -0.27 -4.18
CA SER A 159 11.14 -0.11 -2.97
C SER A 159 11.83 -1.40 -2.51
N ALA A 160 11.79 -2.47 -3.31
CA ALA A 160 12.35 -3.77 -2.93
C ALA A 160 13.87 -3.74 -2.79
N LYS A 161 14.39 -4.40 -1.74
CA LYS A 161 15.82 -4.73 -1.62
C LYS A 161 16.14 -5.96 -2.46
N LYS A 162 17.43 -6.23 -2.67
CA LYS A 162 17.90 -7.34 -3.52
C LYS A 162 17.38 -8.72 -3.09
N ASP A 163 17.15 -8.90 -1.79
CA ASP A 163 16.73 -10.17 -1.20
C ASP A 163 15.25 -10.18 -0.77
N ASP A 164 14.47 -9.16 -1.16
CA ASP A 164 13.04 -9.12 -0.87
C ASP A 164 12.26 -10.12 -1.74
N ASP A 165 11.15 -10.62 -1.21
CA ASP A 165 10.27 -11.56 -1.91
C ASP A 165 9.30 -10.84 -2.86
N LEU A 166 8.71 -11.57 -3.81
CA LEU A 166 7.62 -11.08 -4.66
C LEU A 166 6.26 -11.34 -4.02
N ASP A 167 5.58 -10.28 -3.57
CA ASP A 167 4.20 -10.35 -3.10
C ASP A 167 3.20 -10.29 -4.25
N LEU A 168 2.24 -11.21 -4.24
CA LEU A 168 1.19 -11.29 -5.25
C LEU A 168 -0.21 -11.28 -4.65
N LEU A 169 -1.08 -10.52 -5.31
CA LEU A 169 -2.53 -10.65 -5.29
C LEU A 169 -2.97 -11.53 -6.45
N ILE A 170 -3.60 -12.66 -6.16
CA ILE A 170 -4.20 -13.53 -7.18
C ILE A 170 -5.71 -13.51 -7.02
N VAL A 171 -6.40 -13.13 -8.08
CA VAL A 171 -7.86 -13.16 -8.15
C VAL A 171 -8.31 -14.34 -8.99
N THR A 172 -9.20 -15.15 -8.43
CA THR A 172 -9.70 -16.38 -9.05
C THR A 172 -11.19 -16.32 -9.32
N LYS A 173 -11.68 -17.20 -10.19
CA LYS A 173 -13.10 -17.48 -10.33
C LYS A 173 -13.72 -17.90 -9.01
N SER A 174 -14.99 -17.56 -8.83
CA SER A 174 -15.80 -17.94 -7.69
C SER A 174 -15.76 -19.44 -7.39
N GLY A 175 -15.56 -19.79 -6.11
CA GLY A 175 -15.49 -21.16 -5.61
C GLY A 175 -14.19 -21.92 -5.91
N THR A 176 -13.11 -21.27 -6.38
CA THR A 176 -11.88 -21.93 -6.81
C THR A 176 -10.61 -21.51 -6.06
N LEU A 177 -10.68 -20.53 -5.16
CA LEU A 177 -9.50 -19.90 -4.55
C LEU A 177 -8.53 -20.91 -3.94
N TRP A 178 -9.01 -21.80 -3.08
CA TRP A 178 -8.15 -22.74 -2.35
C TRP A 178 -7.62 -23.86 -3.23
N ILE A 179 -8.36 -24.25 -4.27
CA ILE A 179 -7.89 -25.19 -5.30
C ILE A 179 -6.74 -24.56 -6.09
N VAL A 180 -6.95 -23.36 -6.63
CA VAL A 180 -5.91 -22.62 -7.38
C VAL A 180 -4.69 -22.39 -6.52
N ARG A 181 -4.89 -22.01 -5.25
CA ARG A 181 -3.81 -21.84 -4.29
C ARG A 181 -2.99 -23.12 -4.12
N LEU A 182 -3.62 -24.26 -3.97
CA LEU A 182 -2.93 -25.55 -3.86
C LEU A 182 -2.14 -25.87 -5.15
N ILE A 183 -2.74 -25.66 -6.33
CA ILE A 183 -2.06 -25.88 -7.62
C ILE A 183 -0.86 -24.96 -7.77
N ALA A 184 -1.00 -23.67 -7.46
CA ALA A 184 0.08 -22.69 -7.51
C ALA A 184 1.23 -23.06 -6.56
N LEU A 185 0.90 -23.57 -5.36
CA LEU A 185 1.89 -24.10 -4.43
C LEU A 185 2.64 -25.29 -5.05
N LEU A 186 1.93 -26.26 -5.62
CA LEU A 186 2.53 -27.43 -6.27
C LEU A 186 3.43 -27.02 -7.44
N ILE A 187 3.00 -26.11 -8.31
CA ILE A 187 3.82 -25.57 -9.41
C ILE A 187 5.12 -24.96 -8.85
N ALA A 188 5.02 -24.19 -7.78
CA ALA A 188 6.20 -23.59 -7.15
C ALA A 188 7.15 -24.63 -6.53
N VAL A 189 6.62 -25.73 -5.99
CA VAL A 189 7.41 -26.90 -5.54
C VAL A 189 8.14 -27.56 -6.70
N PHE A 190 7.41 -27.93 -7.76
CA PHE A 190 7.97 -28.69 -8.88
C PHE A 190 9.00 -27.90 -9.70
N ASN A 191 8.87 -26.58 -9.76
CA ASN A 191 9.83 -25.72 -10.46
C ASN A 191 11.11 -25.44 -9.66
N GLY A 192 11.31 -26.09 -8.49
CA GLY A 192 12.52 -25.93 -7.67
C GLY A 192 12.65 -24.56 -6.97
N ASN A 193 11.69 -23.65 -7.19
CA ASN A 193 11.65 -22.31 -6.62
C ASN A 193 11.11 -22.29 -5.18
N LYS A 194 10.57 -23.42 -4.71
CA LYS A 194 10.35 -23.67 -3.29
C LYS A 194 11.25 -24.81 -2.84
N ARG A 195 12.23 -24.51 -1.98
CA ARG A 195 12.48 -25.42 -0.86
C ARG A 195 11.23 -25.35 0.00
N VAL A 196 10.26 -26.21 -0.30
CA VAL A 196 9.00 -26.29 0.43
C VAL A 196 9.35 -26.61 1.88
N SER A 197 9.41 -25.58 2.69
CA SER A 197 9.37 -25.75 4.12
C SER A 197 7.94 -26.13 4.50
N PHE A 198 7.54 -27.36 4.19
CA PHE A 198 6.47 -28.01 4.93
C PHE A 198 6.88 -28.20 6.41
N PHE A 199 8.19 -28.10 6.72
CA PHE A 199 8.84 -28.59 7.95
C PHE A 199 9.85 -27.67 8.63
N ARG A 200 10.11 -26.45 8.16
CA ARG A 200 11.11 -25.53 8.77
C ARG A 200 10.47 -24.24 9.28
N VAL A 201 10.31 -24.23 10.59
CA VAL A 201 10.45 -23.02 11.41
C VAL A 201 11.88 -22.54 11.21
N SER A 202 12.10 -21.32 10.73
CA SER A 202 13.43 -20.71 10.83
C SER A 202 13.29 -19.25 11.21
N LYS A 203 13.87 -18.91 12.36
CA LYS A 203 14.01 -17.57 12.94
C LYS A 203 15.07 -16.71 12.23
N LYS A 204 15.42 -17.01 10.98
CA LYS A 204 16.38 -16.24 10.18
C LYS A 204 15.90 -16.18 8.72
N PRO A 205 15.67 -14.98 8.16
CA PRO A 205 15.34 -14.78 6.75
C PRO A 205 16.65 -14.74 5.97
N SER A 206 17.06 -15.87 5.41
CA SER A 206 18.27 -15.91 4.60
C SER A 206 18.22 -17.07 3.61
N VAL A 207 17.17 -17.09 2.79
CA VAL A 207 17.13 -17.61 1.41
C VAL A 207 15.99 -16.84 0.73
N VAL A 208 16.26 -16.18 -0.40
CA VAL A 208 15.27 -15.49 -1.23
C VAL A 208 14.16 -16.49 -1.62
N ASP A 209 12.98 -16.34 -1.02
CA ASP A 209 11.84 -17.22 -1.21
C ASP A 209 10.96 -16.59 -2.29
N GLY A 210 11.29 -16.85 -3.56
CA GLY A 210 10.86 -16.03 -4.70
C GLY A 210 9.36 -15.71 -4.88
N TRP A 211 8.43 -16.33 -4.15
CA TRP A 211 6.98 -16.06 -4.21
C TRP A 211 6.32 -16.06 -2.83
N CYS A 212 5.87 -14.88 -2.42
CA CYS A 212 4.97 -14.68 -1.30
C CYS A 212 3.52 -14.61 -1.83
N LEU A 213 2.87 -15.78 -1.83
CA LEU A 213 1.46 -15.97 -2.22
C LEU A 213 0.53 -15.44 -1.12
N ASN A 214 0.57 -14.13 -0.87
CA ASN A 214 0.06 -13.53 0.35
C ASN A 214 -1.38 -13.05 0.27
N LEU A 215 -1.86 -12.67 -0.93
CA LEU A 215 -3.18 -12.09 -1.10
C LEU A 215 -3.98 -12.89 -2.12
N TRP A 216 -5.16 -13.34 -1.71
CA TRP A 216 -6.05 -14.14 -2.54
C TRP A 216 -7.47 -13.64 -2.43
N MET A 217 -8.16 -13.50 -3.57
CA MET A 217 -9.57 -13.10 -3.60
C MET A 217 -10.30 -13.86 -4.70
N GLU A 218 -11.59 -14.11 -4.50
CA GLU A 218 -12.48 -14.51 -5.58
C GLU A 218 -13.08 -13.26 -6.23
N SER A 219 -13.36 -13.32 -7.53
CA SER A 219 -13.89 -12.17 -8.28
C SER A 219 -15.28 -11.72 -7.83
N ASN A 220 -16.07 -12.58 -7.17
CA ASN A 220 -17.31 -12.21 -6.51
C ASN A 220 -17.12 -11.59 -5.10
N SER A 221 -15.89 -11.46 -4.63
CA SER A 221 -15.55 -10.99 -3.28
C SER A 221 -14.34 -10.07 -3.30
N LEU A 222 -14.43 -8.98 -4.06
CA LEU A 222 -13.35 -8.00 -4.23
C LEU A 222 -13.33 -6.90 -3.16
N LEU A 223 -14.38 -6.77 -2.34
CA LEU A 223 -14.44 -5.80 -1.25
C LEU A 223 -13.46 -6.19 -0.12
N LEU A 224 -12.58 -5.27 0.27
CA LEU A 224 -11.72 -5.46 1.43
C LEU A 224 -12.55 -5.42 2.73
N PRO A 225 -12.29 -6.32 3.70
CA PRO A 225 -12.98 -6.33 4.99
C PRO A 225 -12.85 -4.99 5.71
N MET A 226 -13.85 -4.60 6.51
CA MET A 226 -13.90 -3.32 7.22
C MET A 226 -12.64 -3.05 8.06
N GLU A 227 -12.06 -4.10 8.66
CA GLU A 227 -10.84 -4.01 9.46
C GLU A 227 -9.58 -3.69 8.64
N LYS A 228 -9.68 -3.78 7.31
CA LYS A 228 -8.63 -3.44 6.32
C LYS A 228 -9.02 -2.23 5.47
N GLN A 229 -9.97 -1.42 5.92
CA GLN A 229 -10.33 -0.15 5.26
C GLN A 229 -9.63 1.00 5.97
N THR A 230 -8.29 0.94 5.99
CA THR A 230 -7.43 1.93 6.61
C THR A 230 -6.70 2.75 5.56
N ILE A 231 -6.12 3.89 5.94
CA ILE A 231 -5.27 4.67 5.04
C ILE A 231 -4.07 3.89 4.50
N PHE A 232 -3.53 2.96 5.30
CA PHE A 232 -2.46 2.07 4.87
C PHE A 232 -2.95 1.15 3.75
N ASP A 233 -4.09 0.49 3.96
CA ASP A 233 -4.67 -0.38 2.94
C ASP A 233 -5.13 0.42 1.71
N ALA A 234 -5.52 1.69 1.86
CA ALA A 234 -5.84 2.58 0.73
C ALA A 234 -4.61 2.81 -0.16
N PHE A 235 -3.45 3.12 0.44
CA PHE A 235 -2.19 3.23 -0.31
C PHE A 235 -1.81 1.93 -0.99
N GLU A 236 -1.83 0.81 -0.26
CA GLU A 236 -1.54 -0.51 -0.84
C GLU A 236 -2.46 -0.82 -2.02
N ALA A 237 -3.77 -0.56 -1.89
CA ALA A 237 -4.77 -0.82 -2.92
C ALA A 237 -4.54 -0.04 -4.22
N ILE A 238 -4.20 1.26 -4.15
CA ILE A 238 -3.95 2.08 -5.35
C ILE A 238 -2.57 1.86 -5.97
N GLN A 239 -1.68 1.18 -5.25
CA GLN A 239 -0.31 0.84 -5.64
C GLN A 239 -0.18 -0.57 -6.22
N ILE A 240 -1.24 -1.38 -6.20
CA ILE A 240 -1.26 -2.70 -6.85
C ILE A 240 -0.89 -2.52 -8.33
N ASP A 241 0.15 -3.24 -8.75
CA ASP A 241 0.60 -3.28 -10.15
C ASP A 241 0.00 -4.52 -10.81
N TRP A 242 -1.14 -4.32 -11.48
CA TRP A 242 -1.88 -5.37 -12.18
C TRP A 242 -1.13 -5.81 -13.43
N ILE A 243 -0.60 -7.04 -13.41
CA ILE A 243 0.22 -7.61 -14.49
C ILE A 243 -0.57 -8.56 -15.40
N TYR A 244 -1.75 -8.98 -14.96
CA TYR A 244 -2.71 -9.76 -15.73
C TYR A 244 -4.11 -9.39 -15.25
N ASP A 245 -5.01 -9.08 -16.18
CA ASP A 245 -6.42 -8.82 -15.89
C ASP A 245 -7.27 -9.26 -17.09
N ALA A 246 -7.90 -10.43 -16.98
CA ALA A 246 -8.74 -10.99 -18.04
C ALA A 246 -10.24 -10.72 -17.83
N ALA A 247 -10.63 -10.13 -16.71
CA ALA A 247 -12.04 -9.98 -16.32
C ALA A 247 -12.37 -8.59 -15.76
N ASN A 248 -11.60 -7.56 -16.16
CA ASN A 248 -11.68 -6.18 -15.66
C ASN A 248 -11.68 -6.12 -14.12
N ILE A 249 -10.90 -7.00 -13.50
CA ILE A 249 -10.78 -7.15 -12.05
C ILE A 249 -10.20 -5.88 -11.44
N GLN A 250 -9.23 -5.22 -12.07
CA GLN A 250 -8.66 -3.98 -11.53
C GLN A 250 -9.74 -2.92 -11.34
N GLU A 251 -10.55 -2.69 -12.39
CA GLU A 251 -11.64 -1.73 -12.33
C GLU A 251 -12.70 -2.15 -11.31
N ARG A 252 -13.13 -3.42 -11.33
CA ARG A 252 -14.11 -3.95 -10.38
C ARG A 252 -13.62 -3.88 -8.94
N PHE A 253 -12.34 -4.14 -8.70
CA PHE A 253 -11.72 -4.05 -7.38
C PHE A 253 -11.81 -2.63 -6.85
N LEU A 254 -11.42 -1.63 -7.64
CA LEU A 254 -11.52 -0.24 -7.20
C LEU A 254 -12.99 0.20 -7.00
N ARG A 255 -13.92 -0.23 -7.86
CA ARG A 255 -15.37 0.06 -7.69
C ARG A 255 -16.01 -0.63 -6.48
N ASN A 256 -15.46 -1.76 -6.02
CA ASN A 256 -15.89 -2.39 -4.77
C ASN A 256 -15.27 -1.72 -3.55
N ASN A 257 -14.16 -0.99 -3.71
CA ASN A 257 -13.42 -0.35 -2.62
C ASN A 257 -13.49 1.17 -2.71
N VAL A 258 -14.69 1.73 -2.95
CA VAL A 258 -14.90 3.18 -3.06
C VAL A 258 -14.53 3.97 -1.80
N TRP A 259 -14.46 3.31 -0.65
CA TRP A 259 -13.97 3.87 0.61
C TRP A 259 -12.55 4.42 0.49
N ILE A 260 -11.74 3.99 -0.49
CA ILE A 260 -10.41 4.56 -0.78
C ILE A 260 -10.51 6.08 -1.03
N ASN A 261 -11.62 6.54 -1.62
CA ASN A 261 -11.88 7.95 -1.90
C ASN A 261 -12.18 8.78 -0.64
N ASP A 262 -12.35 8.13 0.52
CA ASP A 262 -12.39 8.83 1.80
C ASP A 262 -10.99 9.19 2.29
N PHE A 263 -9.95 8.53 1.76
CA PHE A 263 -8.56 8.74 2.16
C PHE A 263 -7.74 9.56 1.16
N LEU A 264 -8.03 9.46 -0.14
CA LEU A 264 -7.18 10.02 -1.20
C LEU A 264 -8.01 10.84 -2.19
N VAL A 265 -7.62 12.11 -2.42
CA VAL A 265 -8.46 13.07 -3.18
C VAL A 265 -8.36 12.95 -4.70
N ASN A 266 -7.28 12.36 -5.23
CA ASN A 266 -7.01 12.32 -6.67
C ASN A 266 -7.25 10.93 -7.28
N GLN A 267 -8.14 10.14 -6.68
CA GLN A 267 -8.58 8.90 -7.29
C GLN A 267 -9.68 9.17 -8.32
N PRO A 268 -9.80 8.31 -9.36
CA PRO A 268 -10.95 8.35 -10.25
C PRO A 268 -12.23 8.33 -9.43
N LYS A 269 -13.20 9.18 -9.78
CA LYS A 269 -14.54 9.16 -9.17
C LYS A 269 -15.25 7.87 -9.61
N LEU A 270 -15.01 6.80 -8.88
CA LEU A 270 -15.63 5.52 -9.13
C LEU A 270 -17.02 5.52 -8.50
N VAL A 271 -18.02 5.22 -9.32
CA VAL A 271 -19.35 4.89 -8.81
C VAL A 271 -19.27 3.51 -8.19
N ALA A 272 -19.83 3.35 -6.99
CA ALA A 272 -19.93 2.06 -6.33
C ALA A 272 -20.53 1.06 -7.31
N ALA A 273 -19.90 -0.12 -7.43
CA ALA A 273 -20.45 -1.14 -8.30
C ALA A 273 -21.88 -1.49 -7.83
N ASP A 274 -22.86 -1.40 -8.73
CA ASP A 274 -24.10 -2.16 -8.57
C ASP A 274 -23.70 -3.60 -8.27
N SER A 275 -24.39 -4.26 -7.33
CA SER A 275 -24.08 -5.63 -6.91
C SER A 275 -23.89 -6.50 -8.15
N PHE A 276 -22.63 -6.74 -8.54
CA PHE A 276 -22.31 -7.41 -9.79
C PHE A 276 -22.66 -8.87 -9.57
N ARG A 277 -23.89 -9.25 -9.96
CA ARG A 277 -24.32 -10.64 -10.00
C ARG A 277 -23.54 -11.27 -11.14
N GLU A 278 -22.47 -11.96 -10.79
CA GLU A 278 -21.74 -12.81 -11.72
C GLU A 278 -22.74 -13.78 -12.36
N THR A 279 -23.07 -13.52 -13.63
CA THR A 279 -24.11 -14.24 -14.39
C THR A 279 -23.71 -15.67 -14.72
N ASN A 280 -22.42 -15.99 -14.57
CA ASN A 280 -21.88 -17.33 -14.72
C ASN A 280 -21.31 -17.80 -13.39
N GLN A 281 -22.19 -18.17 -12.45
CA GLN A 281 -21.81 -19.20 -11.50
C GLN A 281 -21.42 -20.42 -12.34
N LEU A 282 -20.12 -20.68 -12.50
CA LEU A 282 -19.67 -22.01 -12.88
C LEU A 282 -20.47 -22.98 -12.02
N LYS A 283 -21.20 -23.92 -12.65
CA LYS A 283 -21.86 -25.01 -11.91
C LYS A 283 -20.83 -25.50 -10.90
N ASN A 284 -21.17 -25.38 -9.61
CA ASN A 284 -20.22 -25.41 -8.50
C ASN A 284 -19.73 -26.85 -8.22
N TYR A 285 -19.33 -27.58 -9.25
CA TYR A 285 -18.93 -28.99 -9.22
C TYR A 285 -17.77 -29.21 -8.25
N PHE A 286 -16.89 -28.21 -8.09
CA PHE A 286 -15.74 -28.26 -7.22
C PHE A 286 -15.90 -27.49 -5.90
N GLY A 287 -17.07 -26.91 -5.61
CA GLY A 287 -17.28 -26.13 -4.39
C GLY A 287 -17.09 -26.93 -3.11
N TRP A 288 -17.43 -28.22 -3.12
CA TRP A 288 -17.16 -29.11 -2.00
C TRP A 288 -15.66 -29.35 -1.81
N LEU A 289 -14.91 -29.54 -2.89
CA LEU A 289 -13.46 -29.74 -2.88
C LEU A 289 -12.75 -28.49 -2.37
N ASN A 290 -13.15 -27.29 -2.85
CA ASN A 290 -12.62 -26.02 -2.38
C ASN A 290 -12.81 -25.85 -0.86
N ARG A 291 -13.98 -26.25 -0.32
CA ARG A 291 -14.25 -26.23 1.13
C ARG A 291 -13.38 -27.23 1.92
N VAL A 292 -13.14 -28.42 1.37
CA VAL A 292 -12.27 -29.41 2.02
C VAL A 292 -10.83 -28.90 2.06
N ILE A 293 -10.30 -28.43 0.94
CA ILE A 293 -8.95 -27.87 0.86
C ILE A 293 -8.83 -26.66 1.79
N TYR A 294 -9.80 -25.75 1.80
CA TYR A 294 -9.86 -24.63 2.74
C TYR A 294 -9.69 -25.08 4.18
N LYS A 295 -10.48 -26.05 4.67
CA LYS A 295 -10.40 -26.51 6.06
C LYS A 295 -9.01 -27.06 6.41
N ILE A 296 -8.42 -27.85 5.51
CA ILE A 296 -7.10 -28.44 5.71
C ILE A 296 -6.01 -27.36 5.70
N SER A 297 -5.99 -26.53 4.65
CA SER A 297 -4.98 -25.50 4.44
C SER A 297 -5.04 -24.38 5.48
N SER A 298 -6.24 -23.89 5.83
CA SER A 298 -6.39 -22.86 6.86
C SER A 298 -5.97 -23.37 8.25
N GLY A 299 -6.33 -24.62 8.60
CA GLY A 299 -5.88 -25.24 9.84
C GLY A 299 -4.35 -25.42 9.89
N TYR A 300 -3.72 -25.78 8.77
CA TYR A 300 -2.27 -25.84 8.66
C TYR A 300 -1.62 -24.46 8.82
N LEU A 301 -2.07 -23.46 8.06
CA LEU A 301 -1.55 -22.09 8.09
C LEU A 301 -1.71 -21.45 9.48
N HIS A 302 -2.83 -21.68 10.14
CA HIS A 302 -3.05 -21.21 11.50
C HIS A 302 -2.06 -21.85 12.49
N ARG A 303 -1.94 -23.18 12.50
CA ARG A 303 -1.08 -23.89 13.46
C ARG A 303 0.42 -23.68 13.23
N LYS A 304 0.85 -23.63 11.96
CA LYS A 304 2.28 -23.59 11.59
C LYS A 304 2.78 -22.18 11.34
N ASN A 305 2.00 -21.35 10.66
CA ASN A 305 2.39 -19.99 10.26
C ASN A 305 1.77 -18.91 11.16
N LYS A 306 0.94 -19.28 12.15
CA LYS A 306 0.27 -18.35 13.07
C LYS A 306 -0.64 -17.34 12.38
N ILE A 307 -1.16 -17.67 11.18
CA ILE A 307 -2.09 -16.80 10.46
C ILE A 307 -3.45 -16.80 11.17
N PRO A 308 -4.03 -15.63 11.50
CA PRO A 308 -5.35 -15.56 12.12
C PRO A 308 -6.46 -16.09 11.20
N TYR A 309 -7.41 -16.86 11.74
CA TYR A 309 -8.57 -17.32 10.96
C TYR A 309 -9.40 -16.17 10.39
N LYS A 310 -9.48 -15.03 11.08
CA LYS A 310 -10.19 -13.84 10.55
C LYS A 310 -9.63 -13.35 9.20
N ASN A 311 -8.37 -13.63 8.92
CA ASN A 311 -7.72 -13.28 7.66
C ASN A 311 -7.91 -14.35 6.57
N MET A 312 -8.48 -15.51 6.89
CA MET A 312 -8.69 -16.63 5.97
C MET A 312 -10.19 -16.96 5.89
N LYS A 313 -10.82 -16.57 4.79
CA LYS A 313 -12.19 -16.91 4.44
C LYS A 313 -12.20 -17.88 3.25
N LEU A 314 -13.36 -18.43 2.92
CA LEU A 314 -13.47 -19.35 1.77
C LEU A 314 -13.14 -18.64 0.44
N ASN A 315 -13.48 -17.37 0.33
CA ASN A 315 -13.40 -16.55 -0.88
C ASN A 315 -12.35 -15.42 -0.80
N GLN A 316 -11.64 -15.28 0.32
CA GLN A 316 -10.56 -14.31 0.50
C GLN A 316 -9.51 -14.86 1.47
N ALA A 317 -8.22 -14.63 1.22
CA ALA A 317 -7.17 -14.98 2.17
C ALA A 317 -6.05 -13.92 2.18
N PHE A 318 -5.77 -13.38 3.36
CA PHE A 318 -4.73 -12.38 3.63
C PHE A 318 -3.66 -12.98 4.56
N LEU A 319 -2.54 -13.43 4.03
CA LEU A 319 -1.57 -14.25 4.77
C LEU A 319 -0.47 -13.43 5.46
N HIS A 320 -0.83 -12.29 6.02
CA HIS A 320 0.08 -11.41 6.78
C HIS A 320 -0.30 -11.36 8.27
N ASP A 321 0.61 -10.86 9.11
CA ASP A 321 0.28 -10.54 10.50
C ASP A 321 -0.60 -9.28 10.57
N GLY A 322 -1.59 -9.28 11.45
CA GLY A 322 -2.63 -8.25 11.47
C GLY A 322 -2.22 -6.96 12.18
N VAL A 323 -0.93 -6.73 12.46
CA VAL A 323 -0.49 -5.75 13.48
C VAL A 323 0.61 -4.79 13.00
N SER A 324 1.43 -5.18 12.02
CA SER A 324 2.62 -4.40 11.61
C SER A 324 2.31 -2.97 11.12
N HIS A 325 1.10 -2.70 10.63
CA HIS A 325 0.71 -1.38 10.11
C HIS A 325 0.49 -0.31 11.20
N LEU A 326 0.29 -0.70 12.47
CA LEU A 326 0.04 0.25 13.56
C LEU A 326 1.29 1.09 13.90
N GLU A 327 2.48 0.53 13.73
CA GLU A 327 3.75 1.24 13.98
C GLU A 327 3.95 2.39 12.99
N TYR A 328 3.52 2.22 11.73
CA TYR A 328 3.66 3.22 10.67
C TYR A 328 2.85 4.49 10.93
N ILE A 329 1.69 4.36 11.59
CA ILE A 329 0.84 5.53 11.90
C ILE A 329 1.54 6.46 12.89
N ASN A 330 2.19 5.91 13.93
CA ASN A 330 2.82 6.74 14.95
C ASN A 330 4.04 7.50 14.40
N GLU A 331 4.88 6.84 13.62
CA GLU A 331 6.04 7.50 13.00
C GLU A 331 5.61 8.54 11.96
N TRP A 332 4.57 8.22 11.18
CA TRP A 332 3.99 9.20 10.26
C TRP A 332 3.48 10.43 11.01
N LYS A 333 2.76 10.24 12.12
CA LYS A 333 2.26 11.38 12.90
C LYS A 333 3.38 12.30 13.36
N ARG A 334 4.47 11.72 13.85
CA ARG A 334 5.66 12.45 14.31
C ARG A 334 6.27 13.29 13.18
N LEU A 335 6.50 12.69 12.01
CA LEU A 335 7.10 13.37 10.86
C LEU A 335 6.19 14.48 10.32
N PHE A 336 4.88 14.23 10.26
CA PHE A 336 3.92 15.23 9.82
C PHE A 336 3.87 16.45 10.75
N ASN A 337 3.75 16.23 12.07
CA ASN A 337 3.78 17.32 13.05
C ASN A 337 5.08 18.14 12.99
N GLN A 338 6.20 17.48 12.68
CA GLN A 338 7.46 18.16 12.49
C GLN A 338 7.49 19.02 11.22
N ALA A 339 6.98 18.51 10.11
CA ALA A 339 6.86 19.28 8.88
C ALA A 339 5.98 20.52 9.07
N LEU A 340 4.86 20.40 9.81
CA LEU A 340 4.01 21.53 10.18
C LEU A 340 4.75 22.55 11.05
N LEU A 341 5.54 22.10 12.01
CA LEU A 341 6.35 22.98 12.85
C LEU A 341 7.39 23.74 12.01
N GLU A 342 8.00 23.10 11.01
CA GLU A 342 8.90 23.78 10.08
C GLU A 342 8.19 24.79 9.19
N LEU A 343 7.02 24.45 8.64
CA LEU A 343 6.18 25.36 7.87
C LEU A 343 5.79 26.59 8.70
N SER A 344 5.40 26.40 9.97
CA SER A 344 5.01 27.49 10.87
C SER A 344 6.13 28.47 11.21
N LYS A 345 7.40 28.08 11.04
CA LYS A 345 8.56 28.95 11.25
C LYS A 345 8.95 29.74 9.98
N SER A 346 8.52 29.26 8.81
CA SER A 346 8.82 29.85 7.51
C SER A 346 7.73 30.81 7.02
N CYS A 347 6.55 30.81 7.67
CA CYS A 347 5.46 31.78 7.49
C CYS A 347 5.51 32.84 8.60
#